data_AF-A0A3N5S3E4-F1
#
_entry.id   AF-A0A3N5S3E4-F1
#
_cell.length_a   1.000
_cell.length_b   1.000
_cell.length_c   1.000
_cell.angle_alpha   90.00
_cell.angle_beta   90.00
_cell.angle_gamma   90.00
#
_symmetry.space_group_name_H-M   'P 1'
#
loop_
_entity.id
_entity.type
_entity.pdbx_description
1 polymer ?
#
loop_
_entity_poly.entity_id
_entity_poly.type
_entity_poly.pdbx_seq_one_letter_code
_entity_poly.pdbx_strand_id
1 'polypeptide(L)'
;MEIKSNFGSSTEVPAMETETPKPAPILNIAWTRVANLDAASKRRSRGHYRIRRWIAIFGVLATLFAILTQLFLPENSGISPLLRLAAKALFVATPALASALAFFATKKYSNGDWLITRAGAEEIQKEIYFYRTILQKKKTRRSYLLKRLAEIQRQVYRGLNGEFSFETYNGPIPPNYYPDDPSSDPGFADLTGDEYFRYRLENQLAWHNKEINEYKTERDRLIILVVAAGALGTIFAAWGGGLSLWVAFTASITAALLGWQELRNIDVIIRNYSKVVLELTVLYDNWINLEPEERTTAEFYQMVRDCEDVLWAQNTEYIRSMQETLKDNSLDEEAGLINRVIQESVEAAERTQRAMREDLLVFTEDALQEAEQKVEETFQAVLGSLAEEASSEIVQQELEAMGRAVVETAQDVRERASALTSSLAEVAEEFAHVDIGRDTSKEELNAILARYPKTNDVKG
;
A
#
# COMPACT_ATOMS: atom_id res chain seq x y z
N MET A 1 -64.69 40.96 -63.65
CA MET A 1 -63.36 40.66 -64.25
C MET A 1 -62.41 40.53 -63.07
N GLU A 2 -61.75 39.37 -62.94
CA GLU A 2 -60.55 39.04 -62.14
C GLU A 2 -60.60 39.23 -60.59
N ILE A 3 -60.53 38.20 -59.74
CA ILE A 3 -59.54 37.12 -59.46
C ILE A 3 -58.60 37.47 -58.26
N LYS A 4 -58.80 36.70 -57.17
CA LYS A 4 -57.89 36.12 -56.14
C LYS A 4 -56.71 36.94 -55.55
N SER A 5 -56.56 36.90 -54.21
CA SER A 5 -55.63 35.96 -53.54
C SER A 5 -55.73 35.96 -52.01
N ASN A 6 -55.95 34.77 -51.44
CA ASN A 6 -55.68 34.40 -50.05
C ASN A 6 -54.16 34.34 -49.78
N PHE A 7 -53.72 34.80 -48.61
CA PHE A 7 -52.57 34.32 -47.83
C PHE A 7 -52.85 34.80 -46.40
N GLY A 8 -52.99 33.98 -45.36
CA GLY A 8 -52.28 32.77 -45.02
C GLY A 8 -51.90 32.94 -43.55
N SER A 9 -52.85 32.66 -42.65
CA SER A 9 -52.64 32.66 -41.19
C SER A 9 -51.65 31.54 -40.86
N SER A 10 -50.40 31.91 -40.57
CA SER A 10 -49.39 31.01 -40.02
C SER A 10 -49.79 30.60 -38.61
N THR A 11 -50.37 29.40 -38.51
CA THR A 11 -50.45 28.61 -37.27
C THR A 11 -49.03 28.33 -36.80
N GLU A 12 -48.56 29.11 -35.84
CA GLU A 12 -47.42 28.71 -34.99
C GLU A 12 -47.84 27.45 -34.24
N VAL A 13 -47.24 26.32 -34.61
CA VAL A 13 -47.29 25.10 -33.83
C VAL A 13 -46.46 25.37 -32.57
N PRO A 14 -47.04 25.34 -31.36
CA PRO A 14 -46.24 25.48 -30.16
C PRO A 14 -45.26 24.32 -30.10
N ALA A 15 -43.97 24.65 -29.97
CA ALA A 15 -42.92 23.69 -29.71
C ALA A 15 -43.36 22.82 -28.53
N MET A 16 -43.58 21.53 -28.80
CA MET A 16 -43.75 20.52 -27.76
C MET A 16 -42.42 20.48 -27.01
N GLU A 17 -42.33 21.22 -25.91
CA GLU A 17 -41.34 20.96 -24.88
C GLU A 17 -41.57 19.51 -24.44
N THR A 18 -40.76 18.60 -24.97
CA THR A 18 -40.65 17.25 -24.44
C THR A 18 -40.08 17.40 -23.04
N GLU A 19 -40.96 17.55 -22.04
CA GLU A 19 -40.59 17.50 -20.63
C GLU A 19 -39.72 16.26 -20.44
N THR A 20 -38.42 16.47 -20.20
CA THR A 20 -37.50 15.40 -19.82
C THR A 20 -38.14 14.62 -18.66
N PRO A 21 -38.24 13.27 -18.75
CA PRO A 21 -38.92 12.48 -17.74
C PRO A 21 -38.35 12.80 -16.36
N LYS A 22 -39.19 13.29 -15.44
CA LYS A 22 -38.74 13.60 -14.08
C LYS A 22 -38.10 12.34 -13.48
N PRO A 23 -36.84 12.40 -13.01
CA PRO A 23 -36.13 11.24 -12.51
C PRO A 23 -36.92 10.61 -11.36
N ALA A 24 -37.02 9.27 -11.35
CA ALA A 24 -37.73 8.54 -10.31
C ALA A 24 -37.16 8.96 -8.93
N PRO A 25 -37.97 9.56 -8.02
CA PRO A 25 -37.46 10.12 -6.77
C PRO A 25 -36.69 9.10 -5.90
N ILE A 26 -37.02 7.81 -6.06
CA ILE A 26 -36.36 6.72 -5.34
C ILE A 26 -34.89 6.51 -5.75
N LEU A 27 -34.54 6.74 -7.02
CA LEU A 27 -33.16 6.60 -7.50
C LEU A 27 -32.27 7.73 -6.97
N ASN A 28 -32.79 8.95 -6.88
CA ASN A 28 -32.08 10.06 -6.25
C ASN A 28 -31.78 9.75 -4.77
N ILE A 29 -32.77 9.25 -4.02
CA ILE A 29 -32.57 8.81 -2.63
C ILE A 29 -31.52 7.71 -2.55
N ALA A 30 -31.57 6.72 -3.44
CA ALA A 30 -30.61 5.61 -3.46
C ALA A 30 -29.18 6.10 -3.73
N TRP A 31 -28.97 6.89 -4.79
CA TRP A 31 -27.66 7.45 -5.12
C TRP A 31 -27.12 8.38 -4.05
N THR A 32 -27.97 9.19 -3.42
CA THR A 32 -27.57 10.03 -2.28
C THR A 32 -27.04 9.19 -1.13
N ARG A 33 -27.68 8.04 -0.85
CA ARG A 33 -27.23 7.12 0.21
C ARG A 33 -25.90 6.47 -0.15
N VAL A 34 -25.71 6.03 -1.40
CA VAL A 34 -24.42 5.52 -1.90
C VAL A 34 -23.34 6.58 -1.67
N ALA A 35 -23.58 7.81 -2.12
CA ALA A 35 -22.58 8.88 -2.02
C ALA A 35 -22.22 9.22 -0.57
N ASN A 36 -23.21 9.28 0.33
CA ASN A 36 -22.96 9.51 1.76
C ASN A 36 -22.13 8.36 2.38
N LEU A 37 -22.49 7.11 2.09
CA LEU A 37 -21.81 5.93 2.65
C LEU A 37 -20.38 5.78 2.10
N ASP A 38 -20.19 5.95 0.80
CA ASP A 38 -18.88 5.88 0.15
C ASP A 38 -17.96 7.02 0.64
N ALA A 39 -18.46 8.26 0.71
CA ALA A 39 -17.70 9.38 1.26
C ALA A 39 -17.32 9.16 2.73
N ALA A 40 -18.24 8.63 3.54
CA ALA A 40 -17.99 8.29 4.93
C ALA A 40 -16.92 7.18 5.06
N SER A 41 -17.00 6.16 4.21
CA SER A 41 -16.01 5.08 4.15
C SER A 41 -14.62 5.62 3.82
N LYS A 42 -14.48 6.36 2.72
CA LYS A 42 -13.21 6.97 2.27
C LYS A 42 -12.59 7.88 3.33
N ARG A 43 -13.41 8.66 4.05
CA ARG A 43 -12.90 9.54 5.09
C ARG A 43 -12.41 8.76 6.31
N ARG A 44 -13.17 7.76 6.77
CA ARG A 44 -12.80 6.94 7.92
C ARG A 44 -11.56 6.09 7.63
N SER A 45 -11.46 5.49 6.44
CA SER A 45 -10.29 4.70 6.04
C SER A 45 -9.01 5.55 5.99
N ARG A 46 -9.07 6.74 5.38
CA ARG A 46 -7.94 7.69 5.38
C ARG A 46 -7.54 8.10 6.80
N GLY A 47 -8.51 8.32 7.69
CA GLY A 47 -8.28 8.63 9.10
C GLY A 47 -7.51 7.52 9.82
N HIS A 48 -7.95 6.27 9.64
CA HIS A 48 -7.31 5.07 10.19
C HIS A 48 -5.85 4.96 9.72
N TYR A 49 -5.61 4.94 8.40
CA TYR A 49 -4.28 4.82 7.83
C TYR A 49 -3.36 5.99 8.20
N ARG A 50 -3.88 7.21 8.30
CA ARG A 50 -3.09 8.38 8.71
C ARG A 50 -2.56 8.23 10.13
N ILE A 51 -3.39 7.76 11.07
CA ILE A 51 -2.94 7.59 12.46
C ILE A 51 -1.92 6.46 12.56
N ARG A 52 -2.16 5.33 11.89
CA ARG A 52 -1.20 4.20 11.83
C ARG A 52 0.15 4.61 11.27
N ARG A 53 0.15 5.45 10.21
CA ARG A 53 1.38 6.04 9.65
C ARG A 53 2.13 6.87 10.70
N TRP A 54 1.44 7.67 11.49
CA TRP A 54 2.08 8.44 12.57
C TRP A 54 2.64 7.57 13.69
N ILE A 55 1.97 6.48 14.05
CA ILE A 55 2.48 5.52 15.03
C ILE A 55 3.80 4.91 14.54
N ALA A 56 3.86 4.46 13.28
CA ALA A 56 5.08 3.94 12.67
C ALA A 56 6.21 4.98 12.63
N ILE A 57 5.90 6.22 12.22
CA ILE A 57 6.87 7.33 12.22
C ILE A 57 7.42 7.58 13.63
N PHE A 58 6.57 7.61 14.66
CA PHE A 58 7.04 7.79 16.03
C PHE A 58 7.87 6.61 16.53
N GLY A 59 7.58 5.38 16.12
CA GLY A 59 8.44 4.23 16.40
C GLY A 59 9.87 4.43 15.90
N VAL A 60 10.02 4.84 14.63
CA VAL A 60 11.32 5.14 14.00
C VAL A 60 12.00 6.38 14.62
N LEU A 61 11.22 7.41 14.99
CA LEU A 61 11.78 8.59 15.65
C LEU A 61 12.26 8.27 17.08
N ALA A 62 11.61 7.34 17.77
CA ALA A 62 12.04 6.91 19.10
C ALA A 62 13.43 6.26 19.06
N THR A 63 13.68 5.38 18.08
CA THR A 63 15.01 4.75 17.90
C THR A 63 16.05 5.78 17.47
N LEU A 64 15.70 6.74 16.60
CA LEU A 64 16.57 7.84 16.24
C LEU A 64 16.98 8.68 17.46
N PHE A 65 16.02 9.10 18.29
CA PHE A 65 16.32 9.88 19.49
C PHE A 65 17.10 9.07 20.54
N ALA A 66 16.87 7.76 20.65
CA ALA A 66 17.68 6.88 21.48
C ALA A 66 19.17 6.98 21.07
N ILE A 67 19.45 6.81 19.77
CA ILE A 67 20.81 6.86 19.23
C ILE A 67 21.42 8.26 19.40
N LEU A 68 20.67 9.32 19.08
CA LEU A 68 21.17 10.70 19.20
C LEU A 68 21.49 11.07 20.66
N THR A 69 20.65 10.64 21.61
CA THR A 69 20.90 10.88 23.04
C THR A 69 22.12 10.09 23.55
N GLN A 70 22.33 8.87 23.07
CA GLN A 70 23.48 8.04 23.44
C GLN A 70 24.80 8.57 22.83
N LEU A 71 24.79 8.96 21.56
CA LEU A 71 26.02 9.30 20.82
C LEU A 71 26.47 10.74 21.05
N PHE A 72 25.54 11.70 21.10
CA PHE A 72 25.87 13.12 21.11
C PHE A 72 25.67 13.80 22.46
N LEU A 73 24.96 13.19 23.42
CA LEU A 73 24.68 13.80 24.73
C LEU A 73 25.28 13.05 25.94
N PRO A 74 26.53 12.54 25.89
CA PRO A 74 27.17 12.02 27.09
C PRO A 74 27.35 13.12 28.14
N GLU A 75 27.42 12.77 29.43
CA GLU A 75 27.37 13.72 30.55
C GLU A 75 28.42 14.84 30.46
N ASN A 76 29.55 14.57 29.79
CA ASN A 76 30.72 15.45 29.66
C ASN A 76 30.81 16.20 28.31
N SER A 77 29.77 16.19 27.48
CA SER A 77 29.79 16.71 26.08
C SER A 77 29.93 18.23 25.91
N GLY A 78 29.98 19.05 26.98
CA GLY A 78 30.05 20.52 26.86
C GLY A 78 28.81 21.19 26.23
N ILE A 79 27.80 20.41 25.85
CA ILE A 79 26.55 20.88 25.23
C ILE A 79 25.67 21.57 26.28
N SER A 80 24.91 22.57 25.83
CA SER A 80 24.01 23.33 26.70
C SER A 80 23.04 22.41 27.45
N PRO A 81 22.82 22.63 28.76
CA PRO A 81 21.89 21.83 29.56
C PRO A 81 20.46 21.82 28.99
N LEU A 82 20.07 22.90 28.31
CA LEU A 82 18.76 23.07 27.70
C LEU A 82 18.57 22.14 26.50
N LEU A 83 19.58 21.99 25.63
CA LEU A 83 19.50 21.07 24.49
C LEU A 83 19.45 19.61 24.96
N ARG A 84 20.20 19.27 26.01
CA ARG A 84 20.17 17.94 26.63
C ARG A 84 18.80 17.63 27.24
N LEU A 85 18.19 18.58 27.94
CA LEU A 85 16.84 18.43 28.48
C LEU A 85 15.81 18.25 27.36
N ALA A 86 15.89 19.06 26.29
CA ALA A 86 15.00 18.98 25.15
C ALA A 86 15.08 17.61 24.45
N ALA A 87 16.28 17.09 24.19
CA ALA A 87 16.46 15.79 23.56
C ALA A 87 15.96 14.62 24.44
N LYS A 88 16.22 14.66 25.75
CA LYS A 88 15.67 13.67 26.70
C LYS A 88 14.13 13.74 26.76
N ALA A 89 13.57 14.95 26.77
CA ALA A 89 12.12 15.13 26.74
C ALA A 89 11.52 14.56 25.44
N LEU A 90 12.17 14.77 24.30
CA LEU A 90 11.71 14.25 23.00
C LEU A 90 11.80 12.72 22.91
N PHE A 91 12.88 12.12 23.43
CA PHE A 91 13.03 10.67 23.54
C PHE A 91 11.90 10.03 24.37
N VAL A 92 11.52 10.63 25.50
CA VAL A 92 10.42 10.13 26.34
C VAL A 92 9.04 10.45 25.74
N ALA A 93 8.86 11.62 25.15
CA ALA A 93 7.59 12.04 24.57
C ALA A 93 7.19 11.20 23.35
N THR A 94 8.16 10.73 22.56
CA THR A 94 7.88 10.05 21.29
C THR A 94 7.12 8.72 21.48
N PRO A 95 7.59 7.76 22.30
CA PRO A 95 6.82 6.54 22.60
C PRO A 95 5.48 6.86 23.29
N ALA A 96 5.43 7.85 24.19
CA ALA A 96 4.20 8.22 24.88
C ALA A 96 3.11 8.73 23.92
N LEU A 97 3.49 9.56 22.94
CA LEU A 97 2.60 10.04 21.88
C LEU A 97 2.14 8.89 20.97
N ALA A 98 3.04 7.96 20.63
CA ALA A 98 2.69 6.78 19.85
C ALA A 98 1.67 5.90 20.58
N SER A 99 1.86 5.64 21.88
CA SER A 99 0.90 4.89 22.70
C SER A 99 -0.45 5.61 22.83
N ALA A 100 -0.45 6.94 23.00
CA ALA A 100 -1.68 7.72 23.05
C ALA A 100 -2.44 7.67 21.71
N LEU A 101 -1.72 7.74 20.59
CA LEU A 101 -2.31 7.59 19.26
C LEU A 101 -2.82 6.18 19.01
N ALA A 102 -2.12 5.14 19.43
CA ALA A 102 -2.56 3.75 19.33
C ALA A 102 -3.87 3.55 20.10
N PHE A 103 -3.93 4.01 21.36
CA PHE A 103 -5.17 3.97 22.16
C PHE A 103 -6.34 4.68 21.46
N PHE A 104 -6.09 5.88 20.91
CA PHE A 104 -7.10 6.62 20.16
C PHE A 104 -7.51 5.90 18.87
N ALA A 105 -6.55 5.30 18.16
CA ALA A 105 -6.79 4.55 16.93
C ALA A 105 -7.70 3.35 17.19
N THR A 106 -7.39 2.57 18.23
CA THR A 106 -8.22 1.44 18.62
C THR A 106 -9.62 1.91 18.98
N LYS A 107 -9.77 2.86 19.91
CA LYS A 107 -11.09 3.27 20.38
C LYS A 107 -11.98 3.82 19.26
N LYS A 108 -11.38 4.48 18.26
CA LYS A 108 -12.12 5.15 17.18
C LYS A 108 -12.30 4.28 15.93
N TYR A 109 -11.43 3.32 15.66
CA TYR A 109 -11.40 2.58 14.39
C TYR A 109 -11.40 1.05 14.55
N SER A 110 -11.45 0.49 15.76
CA SER A 110 -11.41 -0.97 15.99
C SER A 110 -12.52 -1.75 15.29
N ASN A 111 -13.67 -1.13 15.04
CA ASN A 111 -14.85 -1.84 14.53
C ASN A 111 -14.88 -1.95 13.01
N GLY A 112 -13.93 -1.34 12.29
CA GLY A 112 -13.91 -1.39 10.84
C GLY A 112 -15.09 -0.64 10.20
N ASP A 113 -15.61 0.43 10.82
CA ASP A 113 -16.80 1.17 10.38
C ASP A 113 -16.77 1.59 8.90
N TRP A 114 -15.58 1.86 8.35
CA TRP A 114 -15.42 2.18 6.92
C TRP A 114 -15.74 0.99 6.01
N LEU A 115 -15.49 -0.24 6.46
CA LEU A 115 -15.83 -1.47 5.74
C LEU A 115 -17.33 -1.66 5.71
N ILE A 116 -18.02 -1.42 6.83
CA ILE A 116 -19.48 -1.53 6.93
C ILE A 116 -20.17 -0.50 6.05
N THR A 117 -19.68 0.74 6.06
CA THR A 117 -20.21 1.81 5.20
C THR A 117 -19.91 1.54 3.72
N ARG A 118 -18.73 1.03 3.37
CA ARG A 118 -18.43 0.56 2.01
C ARG A 118 -19.38 -0.56 1.58
N ALA A 119 -19.60 -1.55 2.45
CA ALA A 119 -20.50 -2.65 2.19
C ALA A 119 -21.91 -2.17 1.83
N GLY A 120 -22.44 -1.25 2.65
CA GLY A 120 -23.75 -0.67 2.40
C GLY A 120 -23.81 0.15 1.12
N ALA A 121 -22.74 0.85 0.74
CA ALA A 121 -22.69 1.60 -0.52
C ALA A 121 -22.76 0.66 -1.74
N GLU A 122 -21.91 -0.37 -1.77
CA GLU A 122 -21.87 -1.37 -2.85
C GLU A 122 -23.17 -2.18 -2.94
N GLU A 123 -23.77 -2.56 -1.80
CA GLU A 123 -25.06 -3.27 -1.80
C GLU A 123 -26.17 -2.39 -2.38
N ILE A 124 -26.23 -1.10 -2.03
CA ILE A 124 -27.21 -0.19 -2.61
C ILE A 124 -26.94 -0.01 -4.11
N GLN A 125 -25.69 0.08 -4.53
CA GLN A 125 -25.33 0.23 -5.95
C GLN A 125 -25.78 -0.98 -6.77
N LYS A 126 -25.57 -2.20 -6.27
CA LYS A 126 -26.12 -3.44 -6.85
C LYS A 126 -27.64 -3.38 -7.00
N GLU A 127 -28.35 -2.95 -5.96
CA GLU A 127 -29.81 -2.83 -6.00
C GLU A 127 -30.32 -1.74 -6.96
N ILE A 128 -29.56 -0.66 -7.14
CA ILE A 128 -29.83 0.37 -8.15
C ILE A 128 -29.72 -0.24 -9.56
N TYR A 129 -28.66 -1.00 -9.84
CA TYR A 129 -28.51 -1.63 -11.15
C TYR A 129 -29.59 -2.68 -11.40
N PHE A 130 -29.95 -3.52 -10.43
CA PHE A 130 -31.10 -4.43 -10.57
C PHE A 130 -32.43 -3.70 -10.80
N TYR A 131 -32.66 -2.58 -10.12
CA TYR A 131 -33.84 -1.74 -10.33
C TYR A 131 -33.94 -1.23 -11.77
N ARG A 132 -32.79 -0.78 -12.30
CA ARG A 132 -32.66 -0.16 -13.63
C ARG A 132 -32.56 -1.17 -14.76
N THR A 133 -32.40 -2.47 -14.49
CA THR A 133 -32.21 -3.53 -15.50
C THR A 133 -33.29 -4.62 -15.39
N ILE A 134 -33.13 -5.57 -14.46
CA ILE A 134 -33.97 -6.76 -14.32
C ILE A 134 -35.41 -6.42 -13.92
N LEU A 135 -35.59 -5.36 -13.14
CA LEU A 135 -36.89 -4.98 -12.58
C LEU A 135 -37.66 -3.95 -13.42
N GLN A 136 -37.13 -3.54 -14.58
CA GLN A 136 -37.74 -2.51 -15.45
C GLN A 136 -39.24 -2.72 -15.69
N LYS A 137 -39.61 -3.94 -16.07
CA LYS A 137 -40.99 -4.30 -16.45
C LYS A 137 -41.89 -4.60 -15.24
N LYS A 138 -41.37 -4.58 -14.01
CA LYS A 138 -42.12 -4.93 -12.79
C LYS A 138 -42.74 -3.68 -12.17
N LYS A 139 -44.07 -3.66 -12.04
CA LYS A 139 -44.82 -2.58 -11.37
C LYS A 139 -44.41 -2.39 -9.91
N THR A 140 -43.92 -3.44 -9.24
CA THR A 140 -43.48 -3.43 -7.84
C THR A 140 -42.02 -3.00 -7.65
N ARG A 141 -41.29 -2.61 -8.71
CA ARG A 141 -39.86 -2.26 -8.60
C ARG A 141 -39.57 -1.16 -7.58
N ARG A 142 -40.45 -0.17 -7.48
CA ARG A 142 -40.31 0.96 -6.53
C ARG A 142 -40.44 0.48 -5.08
N SER A 143 -41.43 -0.34 -4.78
CA SER A 143 -41.60 -0.88 -3.42
C SER A 143 -40.50 -1.86 -3.06
N TYR A 144 -39.99 -2.62 -4.04
CA TYR A 144 -38.81 -3.47 -3.87
C TYR A 144 -37.58 -2.66 -3.44
N LEU A 145 -37.19 -1.64 -4.22
CA LEU A 145 -36.00 -0.84 -3.92
C LEU A 145 -36.15 -0.11 -2.57
N LEU A 146 -37.33 0.45 -2.28
CA LEU A 146 -37.58 1.07 -0.98
C LEU A 146 -37.38 0.10 0.20
N LYS A 147 -37.88 -1.14 0.06
CA LYS A 147 -37.72 -2.19 1.08
C LYS A 147 -36.25 -2.56 1.25
N ARG A 148 -35.51 -2.78 0.15
CA ARG A 148 -34.09 -3.12 0.18
C ARG A 148 -33.24 -2.00 0.78
N LEU A 149 -33.47 -0.75 0.39
CA LEU A 149 -32.79 0.42 0.99
C LEU A 149 -32.99 0.50 2.51
N ALA A 150 -34.17 0.17 3.01
CA ALA A 150 -34.45 0.15 4.45
C ALA A 150 -33.78 -1.03 5.17
N GLU A 151 -33.70 -2.19 4.53
CA GLU A 151 -32.98 -3.36 5.06
C GLU A 151 -31.48 -3.09 5.17
N ILE A 152 -30.86 -2.59 4.10
CA ILE A 152 -29.43 -2.24 4.06
C ILE A 152 -29.12 -1.17 5.11
N GLN A 153 -29.95 -0.13 5.21
CA GLN A 153 -29.77 0.91 6.21
C GLN A 153 -29.80 0.36 7.64
N ARG A 154 -30.68 -0.60 7.95
CA ARG A 154 -30.73 -1.25 9.27
C ARG A 154 -29.51 -2.14 9.51
N GLN A 155 -29.01 -2.83 8.48
CA GLN A 155 -27.80 -3.63 8.59
C GLN A 155 -26.57 -2.74 8.87
N VAL A 156 -26.43 -1.63 8.12
CA VAL A 156 -25.37 -0.63 8.36
C VAL A 156 -25.50 -0.04 9.76
N TYR A 157 -26.70 0.36 10.19
CA TYR A 157 -26.94 0.87 11.54
C TYR A 157 -26.51 -0.12 12.64
N ARG A 158 -26.87 -1.41 12.48
CA ARG A 158 -26.46 -2.47 13.43
C ARG A 158 -24.95 -2.70 13.41
N GLY A 159 -24.33 -2.70 12.24
CA GLY A 159 -22.88 -2.85 12.10
C GLY A 159 -22.12 -1.70 12.76
N LEU A 160 -22.63 -0.47 12.66
CA LEU A 160 -22.04 0.72 13.28
C LEU A 160 -22.38 0.88 14.77
N ASN A 161 -22.85 -0.18 15.45
CA ASN A 161 -23.24 -0.16 16.86
C ASN A 161 -24.25 0.95 17.21
N GLY A 162 -25.11 1.33 16.26
CA GLY A 162 -26.13 2.36 16.41
C GLY A 162 -25.69 3.79 16.14
N GLU A 163 -24.43 4.04 15.76
CA GLU A 163 -23.97 5.37 15.35
C GLU A 163 -24.20 5.57 13.85
N PHE A 164 -25.31 6.23 13.51
CA PHE A 164 -25.69 6.52 12.12
C PHE A 164 -25.78 8.03 11.88
N SER A 165 -24.64 8.69 12.04
CA SER A 165 -24.44 10.07 11.61
C SER A 165 -23.32 10.12 10.59
N PHE A 166 -23.64 10.68 9.42
CA PHE A 166 -22.67 10.97 8.39
C PHE A 166 -22.81 12.44 8.02
N GLU A 167 -21.68 13.07 7.70
CA GLU A 167 -21.73 14.36 7.02
C GLU A 167 -22.40 14.17 5.66
N THR A 168 -23.16 15.18 5.26
CA THR A 168 -23.84 15.17 3.97
C THR A 168 -22.83 15.30 2.83
N TYR A 169 -22.94 14.42 1.85
CA TYR A 169 -22.21 14.51 0.61
C TYR A 169 -22.72 15.71 -0.21
N ASN A 170 -21.80 16.57 -0.65
CA ASN A 170 -22.11 17.81 -1.37
C ASN A 170 -21.71 17.76 -2.86
N GLY A 171 -21.26 16.62 -3.36
CA GLY A 171 -20.86 16.46 -4.76
C GLY A 171 -22.01 16.11 -5.70
N PRO A 172 -21.73 15.88 -7.00
CA PRO A 172 -22.73 15.51 -7.98
C PRO A 172 -23.33 14.12 -7.69
N ILE A 173 -24.60 13.96 -8.05
CA ILE A 173 -25.35 12.70 -7.89
C ILE A 173 -25.84 12.28 -9.29
N PRO A 174 -25.51 11.07 -9.76
CA PRO A 174 -24.79 9.98 -9.09
C PRO A 174 -23.28 10.26 -8.88
N PRO A 175 -22.64 9.62 -7.88
CA PRO A 175 -21.19 9.67 -7.71
C PRO A 175 -20.51 8.84 -8.81
N ASN A 176 -19.99 9.51 -9.85
CA ASN A 176 -19.32 8.85 -10.97
C ASN A 176 -17.86 8.48 -10.64
N TYR A 177 -17.41 7.32 -11.15
CA TYR A 177 -15.99 6.94 -11.10
C TYR A 177 -15.13 7.89 -11.94
N TYR A 178 -15.67 8.33 -13.08
CA TYR A 178 -15.05 9.28 -14.01
C TYR A 178 -15.94 10.54 -14.10
N PRO A 179 -15.83 11.48 -13.15
CA PRO A 179 -16.72 12.64 -13.10
C PRO A 179 -16.59 13.57 -14.32
N ASP A 180 -15.44 13.55 -14.98
CA ASP A 180 -15.14 14.39 -16.14
C ASP A 180 -15.53 13.75 -17.48
N ASP A 181 -15.96 12.49 -17.49
CA ASP A 181 -16.36 11.78 -18.70
C ASP A 181 -17.83 12.11 -19.06
N PRO A 182 -18.08 12.82 -20.18
CA PRO A 182 -19.44 13.16 -20.62
C PRO A 182 -20.29 11.94 -20.98
N SER A 183 -19.67 10.79 -21.20
CA SER A 183 -20.32 9.52 -21.50
C SER A 183 -20.61 8.68 -20.25
N SER A 184 -20.37 9.22 -19.05
CA SER A 184 -20.70 8.55 -17.79
C SER A 184 -22.20 8.33 -17.61
N ASP A 185 -22.53 7.30 -16.84
CA ASP A 185 -23.90 6.92 -16.52
C ASP A 185 -24.67 8.08 -15.86
N PRO A 186 -25.78 8.57 -16.46
CA PRO A 186 -26.60 9.60 -15.85
C PRO A 186 -27.33 9.10 -14.59
N GLY A 187 -27.42 7.79 -14.35
CA GLY A 187 -27.87 7.18 -13.09
C GLY A 187 -29.39 7.04 -12.90
N PHE A 188 -30.22 7.76 -13.67
CA PHE A 188 -31.66 7.87 -13.40
C PHE A 188 -32.58 7.12 -14.35
N ALA A 189 -32.08 6.72 -15.53
CA ALA A 189 -32.87 6.02 -16.54
C ALA A 189 -32.72 4.50 -16.43
N ASP A 190 -33.70 3.78 -16.97
CA ASP A 190 -33.59 2.34 -17.19
C ASP A 190 -32.49 2.05 -18.21
N LEU A 191 -31.78 0.93 -18.05
CA LEU A 191 -30.60 0.57 -18.83
C LEU A 191 -30.86 -0.60 -19.77
N THR A 192 -30.48 -0.46 -21.03
CA THR A 192 -30.35 -1.58 -21.97
C THR A 192 -29.14 -2.45 -21.61
N GLY A 193 -29.00 -3.60 -22.29
CA GLY A 193 -27.84 -4.48 -22.12
C GLY A 193 -26.53 -3.79 -22.43
N ASP A 194 -26.46 -3.08 -23.56
CA ASP A 194 -25.24 -2.38 -23.98
C ASP A 194 -24.90 -1.19 -23.05
N GLU A 195 -25.91 -0.48 -22.55
CA GLU A 195 -25.69 0.59 -21.59
C GLU A 195 -25.21 0.05 -20.24
N TYR A 196 -25.77 -1.06 -19.74
CA TYR A 196 -25.28 -1.70 -18.53
C TYR A 196 -23.84 -2.21 -18.71
N PHE A 197 -23.57 -2.87 -19.83
CA PHE A 197 -22.23 -3.35 -20.18
C PHE A 197 -21.20 -2.21 -20.10
N ARG A 198 -21.47 -1.10 -20.78
CA ARG A 198 -20.57 0.08 -20.79
C ARG A 198 -20.46 0.71 -19.40
N TYR A 199 -21.59 1.05 -18.80
CA TYR A 199 -21.60 1.88 -17.58
C TYR A 199 -21.16 1.15 -16.33
N ARG A 200 -21.41 -0.16 -16.25
CA ARG A 200 -21.15 -0.96 -15.06
C ARG A 200 -20.02 -1.93 -15.31
N LEU A 201 -20.14 -2.84 -16.26
CA LEU A 201 -19.17 -3.93 -16.43
C LEU A 201 -17.81 -3.41 -16.89
N GLU A 202 -17.76 -2.68 -17.99
CA GLU A 202 -16.51 -2.13 -18.58
C GLU A 202 -15.83 -1.14 -17.62
N ASN A 203 -16.60 -0.23 -17.02
CA ASN A 203 -16.09 0.70 -16.02
C ASN A 203 -15.50 0.00 -14.78
N GLN A 204 -16.14 -1.07 -14.28
CA GLN A 204 -15.61 -1.83 -13.16
C GLN A 204 -14.35 -2.59 -13.55
N LEU A 205 -14.32 -3.18 -14.74
CA LEU A 205 -13.13 -3.86 -15.25
C LEU A 205 -11.94 -2.89 -15.36
N ALA A 206 -12.16 -1.71 -15.95
CA ALA A 206 -11.13 -0.68 -16.07
C ALA A 206 -10.65 -0.19 -14.70
N TRP A 207 -11.57 0.05 -13.76
CA TRP A 207 -11.23 0.48 -12.40
C TRP A 207 -10.39 -0.59 -11.66
N HIS A 208 -10.82 -1.86 -11.66
CA HIS A 208 -10.07 -2.93 -10.99
C HIS A 208 -8.69 -3.16 -11.61
N ASN A 209 -8.57 -3.10 -12.94
CA ASN A 209 -7.27 -3.20 -13.62
C ASN A 209 -6.32 -2.07 -13.20
N LYS A 210 -6.83 -0.83 -13.13
CA LYS A 210 -6.04 0.31 -12.66
C LYS A 210 -5.59 0.11 -11.22
N GLU A 211 -6.51 -0.26 -10.32
CA GLU A 211 -6.19 -0.47 -8.90
C GLU A 211 -5.14 -1.56 -8.70
N ILE A 212 -5.21 -2.70 -9.42
CA ILE A 212 -4.18 -3.75 -9.37
C ILE A 212 -2.79 -3.16 -9.65
N ASN A 213 -2.66 -2.34 -10.70
CA ASN A 213 -1.37 -1.76 -11.08
C ASN A 213 -0.87 -0.76 -10.03
N GLU A 214 -1.77 0.02 -9.43
CA GLU A 214 -1.42 0.95 -8.35
C GLU A 214 -0.93 0.19 -7.11
N TYR A 215 -1.61 -0.89 -6.72
CA TYR A 215 -1.22 -1.74 -5.58
C TYR A 215 0.08 -2.51 -5.85
N LYS A 216 0.29 -3.01 -7.07
CA LYS A 216 1.58 -3.63 -7.47
C LYS A 216 2.73 -2.63 -7.34
N THR A 217 2.56 -1.43 -7.89
CA THR A 217 3.56 -0.36 -7.79
C THR A 217 3.85 0.01 -6.34
N GLU A 218 2.82 0.07 -5.48
CA GLU A 218 3.01 0.32 -4.05
C GLU A 218 3.78 -0.80 -3.35
N ARG A 219 3.45 -2.07 -3.63
CA ARG A 219 4.16 -3.24 -3.11
C ARG A 219 5.63 -3.20 -3.50
N ASP A 220 5.92 -3.00 -4.78
CA ASP A 220 7.29 -3.03 -5.30
C ASP A 220 8.14 -1.90 -4.69
N ARG A 221 7.55 -0.70 -4.51
CA ARG A 221 8.19 0.39 -3.76
C ARG A 221 8.50 0.02 -2.32
N LEU A 222 7.57 -0.63 -1.60
CA LEU A 222 7.80 -1.06 -0.22
C LEU A 222 8.91 -2.11 -0.14
N ILE A 223 8.93 -3.08 -1.06
CA ILE A 223 10.01 -4.09 -1.15
C ILE A 223 11.36 -3.41 -1.34
N ILE A 224 11.47 -2.49 -2.29
CA ILE A 224 12.72 -1.75 -2.55
C ILE A 224 13.17 -0.99 -1.29
N LEU A 225 12.24 -0.33 -0.58
CA LEU A 225 12.57 0.41 0.64
C LEU A 225 13.02 -0.52 1.79
N VAL A 226 12.39 -1.68 1.95
CA VAL A 226 12.78 -2.69 2.95
C VAL A 226 14.19 -3.22 2.65
N VAL A 227 14.45 -3.59 1.40
CA VAL A 227 15.77 -4.08 0.97
C VAL A 227 16.84 -3.01 1.15
N ALA A 228 16.56 -1.76 0.75
CA ALA A 228 17.49 -0.65 0.91
C ALA A 228 17.80 -0.38 2.39
N ALA A 229 16.79 -0.37 3.27
CA ALA A 229 16.98 -0.20 4.70
C ALA A 229 17.80 -1.36 5.31
N GLY A 230 17.51 -2.60 4.93
CA GLY A 230 18.28 -3.78 5.35
C GLY A 230 19.74 -3.71 4.92
N ALA A 231 20.01 -3.39 3.64
CA ALA A 231 21.36 -3.26 3.11
C ALA A 231 22.17 -2.16 3.80
N LEU A 232 21.55 -0.99 4.06
CA LEU A 232 22.19 0.08 4.84
C LEU A 232 22.56 -0.36 6.26
N GLY A 233 21.70 -1.17 6.90
CA GLY A 233 22.00 -1.76 8.20
C GLY A 233 23.25 -2.64 8.17
N THR A 234 23.38 -3.51 7.17
CA THR A 234 24.56 -4.35 6.98
C THR A 234 25.83 -3.52 6.75
N ILE A 235 25.74 -2.48 5.92
CA ILE A 235 26.87 -1.55 5.66
C ILE A 235 27.30 -0.84 6.95
N PHE A 236 26.35 -0.35 7.75
CA PHE A 236 26.65 0.30 9.03
C PHE A 236 27.27 -0.65 10.05
N ALA A 237 26.86 -1.92 10.05
CA ALA A 237 27.48 -2.94 10.87
C ALA A 237 28.93 -3.19 10.45
N ALA A 238 29.20 -3.29 9.14
CA ALA A 238 30.51 -3.63 8.59
C ALA A 238 31.57 -2.56 8.86
N TRP A 239 31.21 -1.28 8.77
CA TRP A 239 32.16 -0.20 9.09
C TRP A 239 32.44 -0.03 10.59
N GLY A 240 31.61 -0.60 11.47
CA GLY A 240 31.85 -0.62 12.91
C GLY A 240 31.88 0.77 13.57
N GLY A 241 32.49 0.83 14.76
CA GLY A 241 32.59 2.07 15.55
C GLY A 241 31.24 2.67 15.91
N GLY A 242 31.11 4.00 15.80
CA GLY A 242 29.86 4.72 16.08
C GLY A 242 28.74 4.47 15.06
N LEU A 243 29.05 3.89 13.89
CA LEU A 243 28.06 3.52 12.88
C LEU A 243 27.25 2.27 13.28
N SER A 244 27.79 1.41 14.13
CA SER A 244 27.10 0.21 14.63
C SER A 244 25.77 0.52 15.34
N LEU A 245 25.64 1.69 15.96
CA LEU A 245 24.40 2.13 16.61
C LEU A 245 23.30 2.46 15.59
N TRP A 246 23.65 2.83 14.35
CA TRP A 246 22.70 3.14 13.29
C TRP A 246 22.04 1.90 12.68
N VAL A 247 22.56 0.70 12.96
CA VAL A 247 21.92 -0.58 12.59
C VAL A 247 20.53 -0.70 13.22
N ALA A 248 20.38 -0.26 14.47
CA ALA A 248 19.09 -0.26 15.15
C ALA A 248 18.08 0.71 14.48
N PHE A 249 18.57 1.84 13.95
CA PHE A 249 17.73 2.79 13.22
C PHE A 249 17.23 2.17 11.91
N THR A 250 18.11 1.60 11.08
CA THR A 250 17.71 0.95 9.83
C THR A 250 16.79 -0.24 10.06
N ALA A 251 17.04 -1.06 11.09
CA ALA A 251 16.16 -2.15 11.49
C ALA A 251 14.76 -1.65 11.88
N SER A 252 14.67 -0.52 12.59
CA SER A 252 13.38 0.08 12.96
C SER A 252 12.58 0.59 11.75
N ILE A 253 13.27 1.12 10.73
CA ILE A 253 12.64 1.51 9.45
C ILE A 253 12.11 0.26 8.75
N THR A 254 12.91 -0.80 8.65
CA THR A 254 12.50 -2.07 8.06
C THR A 254 11.26 -2.63 8.74
N ALA A 255 11.25 -2.72 10.07
CA ALA A 255 10.11 -3.22 10.83
C ALA A 255 8.85 -2.33 10.64
N ALA A 256 9.02 -1.00 10.60
CA ALA A 256 7.90 -0.08 10.33
C ALA A 256 7.32 -0.25 8.91
N LEU A 257 8.17 -0.48 7.90
CA LEU A 257 7.74 -0.71 6.53
C LEU A 257 7.05 -2.07 6.37
N LEU A 258 7.57 -3.13 6.99
CA LEU A 258 6.94 -4.45 7.00
C LEU A 258 5.57 -4.41 7.70
N GLY A 259 5.48 -3.77 8.87
CA GLY A 259 4.21 -3.57 9.55
C GLY A 259 3.21 -2.72 8.73
N TRP A 260 3.70 -1.77 7.94
CA TRP A 260 2.86 -1.02 7.00
C TRP A 260 2.35 -1.88 5.84
N GLN A 261 3.20 -2.74 5.27
CA GLN A 261 2.81 -3.67 4.21
C GLN A 261 1.74 -4.65 4.69
N GLU A 262 1.92 -5.22 5.88
CA GLU A 262 0.97 -6.14 6.51
C GLU A 262 -0.38 -5.46 6.79
N LEU A 263 -0.36 -4.26 7.37
CA LEU A 263 -1.57 -3.47 7.61
C LEU A 263 -2.33 -3.13 6.31
N ARG A 264 -1.60 -2.88 5.23
CA ARG A 264 -2.20 -2.60 3.91
C ARG A 264 -2.72 -3.86 3.23
N ASN A 265 -2.27 -5.04 3.65
CA ASN A 265 -2.66 -6.35 3.14
C ASN A 265 -2.67 -6.40 1.59
N ILE A 266 -1.60 -5.83 1.00
CA ILE A 266 -1.55 -5.51 -0.44
C ILE A 266 -1.68 -6.78 -1.29
N ASP A 267 -1.03 -7.88 -0.90
CA ASP A 267 -1.04 -9.12 -1.67
C ASP A 267 -2.44 -9.76 -1.74
N VAL A 268 -3.21 -9.69 -0.63
CA VAL A 268 -4.60 -10.16 -0.63
C VAL A 268 -5.48 -9.28 -1.49
N ILE A 269 -5.28 -7.95 -1.46
CA ILE A 269 -6.02 -7.02 -2.31
C ILE A 269 -5.75 -7.31 -3.80
N ILE A 270 -4.47 -7.42 -4.18
CA ILE A 270 -4.07 -7.73 -5.56
C ILE A 270 -4.71 -9.04 -6.02
N ARG A 271 -4.60 -10.11 -5.23
CA ARG A 271 -5.18 -11.42 -5.57
C ARG A 271 -6.70 -11.35 -5.74
N ASN A 272 -7.40 -10.66 -4.83
CA ASN A 272 -8.85 -10.53 -4.89
C ASN A 272 -9.30 -9.73 -6.11
N TYR A 273 -8.59 -8.64 -6.45
CA TYR A 273 -8.89 -7.86 -7.65
C TYR A 273 -8.54 -8.61 -8.94
N SER A 274 -7.44 -9.36 -8.99
CA SER A 274 -7.09 -10.19 -10.14
C SER A 274 -8.18 -11.24 -10.42
N LYS A 275 -8.75 -11.85 -9.37
CA LYS A 275 -9.90 -12.76 -9.51
C LYS A 275 -11.12 -12.06 -10.10
N VAL A 276 -11.44 -10.84 -9.64
CA VAL A 276 -12.55 -10.07 -10.24
C VAL A 276 -12.29 -9.71 -11.69
N VAL A 277 -11.09 -9.23 -12.02
CA VAL A 277 -10.72 -8.91 -13.39
C VAL A 277 -10.89 -10.12 -14.29
N LEU A 278 -10.43 -11.30 -13.86
CA LEU A 278 -10.64 -12.55 -14.61
C LEU A 278 -12.14 -12.81 -14.88
N GLU A 279 -12.96 -12.84 -13.83
CA GLU A 279 -14.40 -13.12 -13.94
C GLU A 279 -15.14 -12.06 -14.79
N LEU A 280 -14.85 -10.78 -14.58
CA LEU A 280 -15.42 -9.70 -15.38
C LEU A 280 -14.95 -9.73 -16.83
N THR A 281 -13.73 -10.19 -17.11
CA THR A 281 -13.21 -10.37 -18.47
C THR A 281 -13.96 -11.49 -19.19
N VAL A 282 -14.25 -12.61 -18.51
CA VAL A 282 -15.08 -13.68 -19.08
C VAL A 282 -16.47 -13.15 -19.44
N LEU A 283 -17.08 -12.34 -18.58
CA LEU A 283 -18.38 -11.72 -18.88
C LEU A 283 -18.29 -10.69 -20.00
N TYR A 284 -17.20 -9.92 -20.03
CA TYR A 284 -16.92 -8.94 -21.09
C TYR A 284 -16.82 -9.65 -22.45
N ASP A 285 -15.99 -10.67 -22.53
CA ASP A 285 -15.72 -11.46 -23.73
C ASP A 285 -16.98 -12.19 -24.19
N ASN A 286 -17.80 -12.71 -23.27
CA ASN A 286 -19.08 -13.30 -23.63
C ASN A 286 -19.99 -12.25 -24.31
N TRP A 287 -20.21 -11.09 -23.67
CA TRP A 287 -21.13 -10.07 -24.21
C TRP A 287 -20.70 -9.51 -25.56
N ILE A 288 -19.41 -9.23 -25.74
CA ILE A 288 -18.89 -8.64 -26.98
C ILE A 288 -18.98 -9.60 -28.17
N ASN A 289 -18.90 -10.91 -27.91
CA ASN A 289 -18.96 -11.95 -28.94
C ASN A 289 -20.39 -12.37 -29.30
N LEU A 290 -21.41 -11.96 -28.54
CA LEU A 290 -22.81 -12.21 -28.91
C LEU A 290 -23.22 -11.33 -30.08
N GLU A 291 -23.76 -11.96 -31.12
CA GLU A 291 -24.42 -11.25 -32.23
C GLU A 291 -25.65 -10.48 -31.72
N PRO A 292 -26.08 -9.38 -32.40
CA PRO A 292 -27.23 -8.59 -31.96
C PRO A 292 -28.52 -9.41 -31.77
N GLU A 293 -28.66 -10.51 -32.52
CA GLU A 293 -29.80 -11.44 -32.44
C GLU A 293 -29.72 -12.35 -31.21
N GLU A 294 -28.52 -12.66 -30.74
CA GLU A 294 -28.24 -13.50 -29.57
C GLU A 294 -28.30 -12.71 -28.25
N ARG A 295 -28.24 -11.37 -28.31
CA ARG A 295 -28.41 -10.46 -27.17
C ARG A 295 -29.86 -10.39 -26.69
N THR A 296 -30.37 -11.54 -26.29
CA THR A 296 -31.72 -11.70 -25.78
C THR A 296 -31.85 -11.05 -24.40
N THR A 297 -33.10 -10.85 -23.95
CA THR A 297 -33.36 -10.38 -22.58
C THR A 297 -32.84 -11.36 -21.53
N ALA A 298 -32.76 -12.67 -21.86
CA ALA A 298 -32.23 -13.67 -20.96
C ALA A 298 -30.71 -13.48 -20.75
N GLU A 299 -29.95 -13.36 -21.84
CA GLU A 299 -28.51 -13.10 -21.80
C GLU A 299 -28.19 -11.79 -21.09
N PHE A 300 -28.95 -10.73 -21.38
CA PHE A 300 -28.81 -9.46 -20.66
C PHE A 300 -29.00 -9.64 -19.14
N TYR A 301 -30.07 -10.30 -18.70
CA TYR A 301 -30.31 -10.49 -17.27
C TYR A 301 -29.29 -11.41 -16.62
N GLN A 302 -28.75 -12.37 -17.37
CA GLN A 302 -27.70 -13.26 -16.90
C GLN A 302 -26.40 -12.48 -16.68
N MET A 303 -25.95 -11.70 -17.67
CA MET A 303 -24.79 -10.80 -17.55
C MET A 303 -24.90 -9.88 -16.33
N VAL A 304 -26.07 -9.25 -16.11
CA VAL A 304 -26.27 -8.37 -14.95
C VAL A 304 -26.11 -9.12 -13.64
N ARG A 305 -26.71 -10.31 -13.51
CA ARG A 305 -26.62 -11.11 -12.28
C ARG A 305 -25.20 -11.54 -11.99
N ASP A 306 -24.53 -12.12 -12.98
CA ASP A 306 -23.19 -12.65 -12.81
C ASP A 306 -22.20 -11.52 -12.48
N CYS A 307 -22.32 -10.37 -13.15
CA CYS A 307 -21.52 -9.20 -12.87
C CYS A 307 -21.74 -8.67 -11.43
N GLU A 308 -22.99 -8.46 -11.01
CA GLU A 308 -23.28 -7.96 -9.65
C GLU A 308 -23.02 -9.02 -8.56
N ASP A 309 -22.97 -10.31 -8.89
CA ASP A 309 -22.59 -11.38 -7.96
C ASP A 309 -21.07 -11.45 -7.80
N VAL A 310 -20.30 -11.32 -8.88
CA VAL A 310 -18.83 -11.21 -8.85
C VAL A 310 -18.40 -10.00 -8.00
N LEU A 311 -18.97 -8.81 -8.28
CA LEU A 311 -18.65 -7.58 -7.54
C LEU A 311 -19.03 -7.69 -6.05
N TRP A 312 -20.19 -8.27 -5.76
CA TRP A 312 -20.63 -8.45 -4.37
C TRP A 312 -19.80 -9.47 -3.59
N ALA A 313 -19.42 -10.58 -4.23
CA ALA A 313 -18.57 -11.60 -3.65
C ALA A 313 -17.19 -11.01 -3.30
N GLN A 314 -16.59 -10.24 -4.21
CA GLN A 314 -15.34 -9.54 -3.95
C GLN A 314 -15.45 -8.57 -2.78
N ASN A 315 -16.50 -7.74 -2.74
CA ASN A 315 -16.67 -6.80 -1.66
C ASN A 315 -16.77 -7.51 -0.31
N THR A 316 -17.48 -8.64 -0.26
CA THR A 316 -17.59 -9.49 0.93
C THR A 316 -16.23 -10.12 1.33
N GLU A 317 -15.46 -10.64 0.37
CA GLU A 317 -14.12 -11.19 0.61
C GLU A 317 -13.14 -10.12 1.12
N TYR A 318 -13.17 -8.92 0.54
CA TYR A 318 -12.37 -7.77 0.98
C TYR A 318 -12.73 -7.34 2.40
N ILE A 319 -14.01 -7.24 2.74
CA ILE A 319 -14.45 -6.88 4.09
C ILE A 319 -13.99 -7.93 5.10
N ARG A 320 -14.19 -9.22 4.79
CA ARG A 320 -13.79 -10.32 5.68
C ARG A 320 -12.28 -10.31 5.94
N SER A 321 -11.47 -10.26 4.87
CA SER A 321 -10.01 -10.24 4.99
C SER A 321 -9.52 -9.02 5.77
N MET A 322 -10.09 -7.84 5.55
CA MET A 322 -9.71 -6.65 6.32
C MET A 322 -10.18 -6.72 7.78
N GLN A 323 -11.34 -7.31 8.07
CA GLN A 323 -11.80 -7.53 9.44
C GLN A 323 -10.88 -8.51 10.20
N GLU A 324 -10.42 -9.57 9.53
CA GLU A 324 -9.41 -10.50 10.06
C GLU A 324 -8.10 -9.75 10.35
N THR A 325 -7.59 -8.99 9.37
CA THR A 325 -6.38 -8.15 9.57
C THR A 325 -6.54 -7.18 10.74
N LEU A 326 -7.69 -6.50 10.89
CA LEU A 326 -7.91 -5.58 12.01
C LEU A 326 -7.99 -6.29 13.36
N LYS A 327 -8.55 -7.50 13.40
CA LYS A 327 -8.66 -8.31 14.61
C LYS A 327 -7.29 -8.82 15.05
N ASP A 328 -6.50 -9.30 14.11
CA ASP A 328 -5.13 -9.78 14.35
C ASP A 328 -4.23 -8.62 14.79
N ASN A 329 -4.39 -7.43 14.18
CA ASN A 329 -3.64 -6.21 14.49
C ASN A 329 -4.25 -5.37 15.64
N SER A 330 -5.07 -5.93 16.54
CA SER A 330 -5.72 -5.17 17.62
C SER A 330 -4.94 -5.24 18.95
N LEU A 331 -4.72 -4.06 19.57
CA LEU A 331 -4.20 -3.75 20.92
C LEU A 331 -2.96 -4.50 21.46
N ASP A 332 -2.99 -5.83 21.56
CA ASP A 332 -1.91 -6.62 22.17
C ASP A 332 -0.64 -6.62 21.29
N GLU A 333 -0.81 -6.61 19.97
CA GLU A 333 0.31 -6.50 19.04
C GLU A 333 0.73 -5.06 18.73
N GLU A 334 -0.11 -4.04 18.90
CA GLU A 334 0.23 -2.64 18.57
C GLU A 334 1.09 -1.95 19.63
N ALA A 335 0.74 -2.14 20.91
CA ALA A 335 1.65 -1.81 22.01
C ALA A 335 2.90 -2.70 21.93
N GLY A 336 2.69 -3.94 21.49
CA GLY A 336 3.73 -4.85 21.04
C GLY A 336 4.53 -4.34 19.84
N LEU A 337 4.04 -3.46 18.95
CA LEU A 337 4.72 -3.10 17.71
C LEU A 337 5.85 -2.11 17.99
N ILE A 338 5.69 -1.25 18.99
CA ILE A 338 6.78 -0.42 19.49
C ILE A 338 7.79 -1.30 20.22
N ASN A 339 7.33 -2.19 21.10
CA ASN A 339 8.22 -3.13 21.80
C ASN A 339 8.89 -4.12 20.84
N ARG A 340 8.24 -4.53 19.75
CA ARG A 340 8.69 -5.46 18.71
C ARG A 340 9.64 -4.72 17.78
N VAL A 341 9.32 -3.50 17.32
CA VAL A 341 10.28 -2.67 16.57
C VAL A 341 11.54 -2.41 17.41
N ILE A 342 11.40 -2.11 18.71
CA ILE A 342 12.54 -1.91 19.61
C ILE A 342 13.28 -3.24 19.83
N GLN A 343 12.58 -4.32 20.19
CA GLN A 343 13.15 -5.63 20.48
C GLN A 343 13.79 -6.25 19.22
N GLU A 344 13.09 -6.25 18.10
CA GLU A 344 13.58 -6.70 16.80
C GLU A 344 14.73 -5.83 16.30
N SER A 345 14.75 -4.51 16.58
CA SER A 345 15.93 -3.69 16.29
C SER A 345 17.15 -4.06 17.14
N VAL A 346 16.94 -4.43 18.42
CA VAL A 346 18.00 -4.89 19.33
C VAL A 346 18.46 -6.29 18.96
N GLU A 347 17.54 -7.22 18.73
CA GLU A 347 17.80 -8.60 18.33
C GLU A 347 18.40 -8.70 16.92
N ALA A 348 18.01 -7.83 15.98
CA ALA A 348 18.65 -7.72 14.68
C ALA A 348 20.07 -7.18 14.81
N ALA A 349 20.29 -6.13 15.61
CA ALA A 349 21.64 -5.63 15.89
C ALA A 349 22.52 -6.72 16.53
N GLU A 350 22.00 -7.49 17.48
CA GLU A 350 22.70 -8.62 18.09
C GLU A 350 22.95 -9.77 17.09
N ARG A 351 21.97 -10.12 16.24
CA ARG A 351 22.12 -11.15 15.21
C ARG A 351 23.15 -10.76 14.17
N THR A 352 23.13 -9.53 13.67
CA THR A 352 24.13 -9.02 12.74
C THR A 352 25.51 -8.95 13.38
N GLN A 353 25.60 -8.56 14.65
CA GLN A 353 26.86 -8.54 15.39
C GLN A 353 27.41 -9.95 15.69
N ARG A 354 26.53 -10.93 15.94
CA ARG A 354 26.91 -12.35 16.12
C ARG A 354 27.30 -13.00 14.80
N ALA A 355 26.51 -12.81 13.74
CA ALA A 355 26.85 -13.23 12.39
C ALA A 355 28.21 -12.68 11.97
N MET A 356 28.49 -11.40 12.22
CA MET A 356 29.83 -10.85 11.99
C MET A 356 30.92 -11.47 12.85
N ARG A 357 30.68 -11.77 14.13
CA ARG A 357 31.69 -12.39 15.01
C ARG A 357 31.97 -13.85 14.67
N GLU A 358 30.95 -14.58 14.28
CA GLU A 358 31.05 -15.98 13.85
C GLU A 358 31.65 -16.06 12.44
N ASP A 359 31.25 -15.17 11.52
CA ASP A 359 31.81 -15.08 10.17
C ASP A 359 33.24 -14.51 10.16
N LEU A 360 33.65 -13.67 11.13
CA LEU A 360 35.06 -13.24 11.28
C LEU A 360 36.01 -14.39 11.63
N LEU A 361 35.50 -15.48 12.21
CA LEU A 361 36.29 -16.69 12.52
C LEU A 361 36.24 -17.73 11.40
N VAL A 362 35.33 -17.58 10.43
CA VAL A 362 35.16 -18.43 9.24
C VAL A 362 35.48 -17.64 7.95
N PHE A 363 36.13 -16.48 8.06
CA PHE A 363 36.45 -15.57 6.95
C PHE A 363 37.62 -16.11 6.11
N THR A 364 37.41 -17.26 5.47
CA THR A 364 38.21 -17.79 4.38
C THR A 364 37.31 -17.98 3.17
N GLU A 365 37.84 -17.57 2.01
CA GLU A 365 37.40 -17.64 0.60
C GLU A 365 36.06 -18.32 0.24
N ASP A 366 35.75 -19.47 0.82
CA ASP A 366 34.58 -20.30 0.52
C ASP A 366 33.23 -19.64 0.88
N ALA A 367 33.14 -18.91 2.00
CA ALA A 367 31.87 -18.28 2.43
C ALA A 367 31.49 -17.06 1.57
N LEU A 368 32.49 -16.39 0.99
CA LEU A 368 32.29 -15.26 0.08
C LEU A 368 31.80 -15.76 -1.28
N GLN A 369 32.28 -16.92 -1.75
CA GLN A 369 31.71 -17.61 -2.90
C GLN A 369 30.30 -18.14 -2.63
N GLU A 370 30.01 -18.70 -1.45
CA GLU A 370 28.68 -19.25 -1.14
C GLU A 370 27.63 -18.15 -0.92
N ALA A 371 28.01 -17.00 -0.35
CA ALA A 371 27.16 -15.81 -0.26
C ALA A 371 26.96 -15.14 -1.62
N GLU A 372 27.99 -15.09 -2.48
CA GLU A 372 27.90 -14.64 -3.88
C GLU A 372 26.96 -15.56 -4.66
N GLN A 373 27.05 -16.89 -4.48
CA GLN A 373 26.18 -17.87 -5.13
C GLN A 373 24.74 -17.83 -4.62
N LYS A 374 24.51 -17.65 -3.31
CA LYS A 374 23.15 -17.51 -2.76
C LYS A 374 22.51 -16.19 -3.10
N VAL A 375 23.28 -15.09 -3.11
CA VAL A 375 22.77 -13.79 -3.55
C VAL A 375 22.48 -13.87 -5.04
N GLU A 376 23.37 -14.41 -5.86
CA GLU A 376 23.15 -14.59 -7.29
C GLU A 376 21.97 -15.55 -7.59
N GLU A 377 21.82 -16.68 -6.89
CA GLU A 377 20.69 -17.60 -7.05
C GLU A 377 19.37 -16.97 -6.58
N THR A 378 19.36 -16.24 -5.46
CA THR A 378 18.14 -15.58 -4.96
C THR A 378 17.77 -14.39 -5.84
N PHE A 379 18.76 -13.64 -6.34
CA PHE A 379 18.57 -12.53 -7.26
C PHE A 379 18.17 -13.02 -8.65
N GLN A 380 18.75 -14.12 -9.17
CA GLN A 380 18.33 -14.76 -10.42
C GLN A 380 16.96 -15.43 -10.30
N ALA A 381 16.60 -16.00 -9.14
CA ALA A 381 15.26 -16.54 -8.90
C ALA A 381 14.21 -15.42 -8.84
N VAL A 382 14.52 -14.31 -8.16
CA VAL A 382 13.64 -13.14 -8.06
C VAL A 382 13.54 -12.39 -9.39
N LEU A 383 14.67 -12.11 -10.05
CA LEU A 383 14.69 -11.50 -11.39
C LEU A 383 14.11 -12.43 -12.46
N GLY A 384 14.31 -13.75 -12.34
CA GLY A 384 13.70 -14.76 -13.20
C GLY A 384 12.18 -14.77 -13.08
N SER A 385 11.65 -14.73 -11.85
CA SER A 385 10.22 -14.57 -11.61
C SER A 385 9.68 -13.20 -12.08
N LEU A 386 10.47 -12.13 -11.97
CA LEU A 386 10.11 -10.78 -12.43
C LEU A 386 10.16 -10.66 -13.96
N ALA A 387 11.09 -11.34 -14.62
CA ALA A 387 11.24 -11.35 -16.08
C ALA A 387 10.18 -12.25 -16.75
N GLU A 388 9.75 -13.32 -16.09
CA GLU A 388 8.63 -14.18 -16.51
C GLU A 388 7.28 -13.47 -16.35
N GLU A 389 7.16 -12.51 -15.42
CA GLU A 389 5.92 -11.76 -15.11
C GLU A 389 5.86 -10.35 -15.73
N ALA A 390 6.95 -9.85 -16.33
CA ALA A 390 7.04 -8.54 -16.99
C ALA A 390 6.90 -8.64 -18.52
N SER A 391 5.74 -8.27 -19.06
CA SER A 391 5.44 -8.29 -20.51
C SER A 391 5.91 -7.05 -21.30
N SER A 392 6.76 -6.19 -20.72
CA SER A 392 7.20 -4.94 -21.36
C SER A 392 8.73 -4.84 -21.48
N GLU A 393 9.18 -4.66 -22.72
CA GLU A 393 10.60 -4.58 -23.13
C GLU A 393 11.38 -3.44 -22.41
N ILE A 394 10.68 -2.37 -22.00
CA ILE A 394 11.26 -1.25 -21.25
C ILE A 394 11.59 -1.64 -19.81
N VAL A 395 10.76 -2.48 -19.19
CA VAL A 395 10.98 -2.96 -17.81
C VAL A 395 12.14 -3.95 -17.77
N GLN A 396 12.32 -4.75 -18.83
CA GLN A 396 13.48 -5.63 -18.98
C GLN A 396 14.80 -4.84 -19.13
N GLN A 397 14.81 -3.76 -19.92
CA GLN A 397 16.00 -2.91 -20.07
C GLN A 397 16.40 -2.19 -18.78
N GLU A 398 15.43 -1.71 -17.99
CA GLU A 398 15.68 -1.09 -16.69
C GLU A 398 16.15 -2.12 -15.64
N LEU A 399 15.58 -3.34 -15.63
CA LEU A 399 16.06 -4.43 -14.77
C LEU A 399 17.50 -4.84 -15.11
N GLU A 400 17.85 -4.90 -16.40
CA GLU A 400 19.22 -5.21 -16.84
C GLU A 400 20.21 -4.09 -16.52
N ALA A 401 19.79 -2.84 -16.62
CA ALA A 401 20.63 -1.69 -16.25
C ALA A 401 20.87 -1.65 -14.74
N MET A 402 19.84 -1.94 -13.95
CA MET A 402 19.92 -2.03 -12.49
C MET A 402 20.77 -3.24 -12.06
N GLY A 403 20.64 -4.39 -12.72
CA GLY A 403 21.49 -5.56 -12.50
C GLY A 403 22.97 -5.26 -12.78
N ARG A 404 23.28 -4.58 -13.89
CA ARG A 404 24.65 -4.16 -14.21
C ARG A 404 25.24 -3.18 -13.21
N ALA A 405 24.47 -2.17 -12.79
CA ALA A 405 24.93 -1.18 -11.80
C ALA A 405 25.21 -1.82 -10.42
N VAL A 406 24.42 -2.83 -10.03
CA VAL A 406 24.63 -3.58 -8.79
C VAL A 406 25.88 -4.46 -8.87
N VAL A 407 26.10 -5.14 -9.99
CA VAL A 407 27.30 -5.96 -10.22
C VAL A 407 28.56 -5.10 -10.26
N GLU A 408 28.52 -3.95 -10.92
CA GLU A 408 29.63 -3.00 -10.99
C GLU A 408 29.96 -2.45 -9.58
N THR A 409 28.94 -2.08 -8.79
CA THR A 409 29.13 -1.65 -7.40
C THR A 409 29.70 -2.77 -6.52
N ALA A 410 29.28 -4.02 -6.73
CA ALA A 410 29.79 -5.18 -6.02
C ALA A 410 31.26 -5.48 -6.39
N GLN A 411 31.63 -5.32 -7.67
CA GLN A 411 33.01 -5.47 -8.15
C GLN A 411 33.92 -4.36 -7.60
N ASP A 412 33.46 -3.12 -7.57
CA ASP A 412 34.18 -1.99 -6.96
C ASP A 412 34.42 -2.21 -5.46
N VAL A 413 33.42 -2.75 -4.76
CA VAL A 413 33.55 -3.11 -3.34
C VAL A 413 34.50 -4.30 -3.16
N ARG A 414 34.50 -5.28 -4.06
CA ARG A 414 35.41 -6.43 -4.07
C ARG A 414 36.87 -6.01 -4.31
N GLU A 415 37.13 -5.09 -5.23
CA GLU A 415 38.48 -4.54 -5.46
C GLU A 415 38.98 -3.73 -4.27
N ARG A 416 38.10 -2.95 -3.63
CA ARG A 416 38.44 -2.20 -2.42
C ARG A 416 38.70 -3.12 -1.22
N ALA A 417 37.92 -4.19 -1.10
CA ALA A 417 38.11 -5.20 -0.07
C ALA A 417 39.41 -5.98 -0.28
N SER A 418 39.73 -6.39 -1.52
CA SER A 418 40.95 -7.15 -1.86
C SER A 418 42.23 -6.32 -1.68
N ALA A 419 42.20 -5.03 -2.03
CA ALA A 419 43.29 -4.10 -1.77
C ALA A 419 43.51 -3.87 -0.27
N LEU A 420 42.43 -3.85 0.52
CA LEU A 420 42.51 -3.76 1.98
C LEU A 420 43.08 -5.06 2.58
N THR A 421 42.63 -6.24 2.14
CA THR A 421 43.18 -7.52 2.61
C THR A 421 44.63 -7.72 2.22
N SER A 422 45.07 -7.31 1.03
CA SER A 422 46.49 -7.40 0.66
C SER A 422 47.35 -6.48 1.53
N SER A 423 46.87 -5.25 1.80
CA SER A 423 47.58 -4.31 2.68
C SER A 423 47.65 -4.81 4.14
N LEU A 424 46.61 -5.49 4.61
CA LEU A 424 46.57 -6.08 5.95
C LEU A 424 47.41 -7.36 6.05
N ALA A 425 47.49 -8.16 4.99
CA ALA A 425 48.34 -9.35 4.92
C ALA A 425 49.83 -8.99 4.90
N GLU A 426 50.20 -7.93 4.17
CA GLU A 426 51.58 -7.40 4.14
C GLU A 426 52.00 -6.86 5.52
N VAL A 427 51.09 -6.15 6.22
CA VAL A 427 51.31 -5.71 7.61
C VAL A 427 51.39 -6.91 8.56
N ALA A 428 50.55 -7.94 8.40
CA ALA A 428 50.59 -9.13 9.24
C ALA A 428 51.89 -9.94 9.06
N GLU A 429 52.42 -10.02 7.84
CA GLU A 429 53.69 -10.69 7.53
C GLU A 429 54.89 -9.90 8.08
N GLU A 430 54.89 -8.56 7.94
CA GLU A 430 55.95 -7.68 8.46
C GLU A 430 56.07 -7.77 9.99
N PHE A 431 54.95 -7.96 10.71
CA PHE A 431 54.91 -8.05 12.17
C PHE A 431 54.75 -9.49 12.72
N ALA A 432 54.87 -10.51 11.88
CA ALA A 432 54.74 -11.92 12.28
C ALA A 432 55.75 -12.38 13.35
N HIS A 433 56.79 -11.59 13.60
CA HIS A 433 57.84 -11.84 14.59
C HIS A 433 57.60 -11.13 15.95
N VAL A 434 56.50 -10.38 16.09
CA VAL A 434 56.15 -9.63 17.31
C VAL A 434 54.97 -10.32 18.02
N ASP A 435 55.24 -11.03 19.11
CA ASP A 435 54.19 -11.58 19.98
C ASP A 435 53.56 -10.46 20.80
N ILE A 436 52.33 -10.04 20.44
CA ILE A 436 51.60 -8.98 21.13
C ILE A 436 51.08 -9.51 22.47
N GLY A 437 51.88 -9.37 23.53
CA GLY A 437 51.57 -9.71 24.91
C GLY A 437 51.42 -8.47 25.82
N ARG A 438 51.20 -8.71 27.14
CA ARG A 438 51.12 -7.65 28.17
C ARG A 438 52.38 -6.79 28.31
N ASP A 439 53.48 -7.23 27.69
CA ASP A 439 54.81 -6.65 27.84
C ASP A 439 55.23 -5.85 26.58
N THR A 440 54.34 -5.73 25.59
CA THR A 440 54.59 -5.00 24.33
C THR A 440 54.78 -3.51 24.63
N SER A 441 55.90 -2.93 24.21
CA SER A 441 56.20 -1.53 24.51
C SER A 441 55.22 -0.60 23.80
N LYS A 442 54.90 0.55 24.43
CA LYS A 442 54.03 1.57 23.81
C LYS A 442 54.59 2.11 22.50
N GLU A 443 55.91 2.07 22.31
CA GLU A 443 56.58 2.50 21.09
C GLU A 443 56.32 1.51 19.94
N GLU A 444 56.39 0.20 20.19
CA GLU A 444 56.06 -0.84 19.20
C GLU A 444 54.57 -0.86 18.86
N LEU A 445 53.70 -0.69 19.87
CA LEU A 445 52.25 -0.65 19.67
C LEU A 445 51.82 0.57 18.84
N ASN A 446 52.48 1.71 19.04
CA ASN A 446 52.27 2.91 18.23
C ASN A 446 52.85 2.78 16.81
N ALA A 447 53.94 2.03 16.63
CA ALA A 447 54.50 1.75 15.30
C ALA A 447 53.56 0.87 14.46
N ILE A 448 52.93 -0.14 15.08
CA ILE A 448 51.90 -0.99 14.47
C ILE A 448 50.66 -0.16 14.12
N LEU A 449 50.16 0.64 15.07
CA LEU A 449 48.97 1.49 14.86
C LEU A 449 49.18 2.61 13.85
N ALA A 450 50.41 3.11 13.67
CA ALA A 450 50.72 4.15 12.70
C ALA A 450 50.72 3.64 11.24
N ARG A 451 50.86 2.32 11.03
CA ARG A 451 50.88 1.68 9.71
C ARG A 451 49.53 1.09 9.26
N TYR A 452 48.54 1.03 10.14
CA TYR A 452 47.17 0.77 9.70
C TYR A 452 46.74 1.85 8.69
N PRO A 453 46.11 1.47 7.56
CA PRO A 453 45.73 2.43 6.54
C PRO A 453 44.80 3.49 7.16
N LYS A 454 45.23 4.76 7.12
CA LYS A 454 44.44 5.87 7.62
C LYS A 454 43.40 6.24 6.56
N THR A 455 42.23 6.67 7.01
CA THR A 455 41.02 6.98 6.23
C THR A 455 41.17 7.97 5.06
N ASN A 456 42.36 8.53 4.81
CA ASN A 456 42.63 9.47 3.72
C ASN A 456 43.40 8.88 2.52
N ASP A 457 43.96 7.66 2.61
CA ASP A 457 44.73 7.05 1.51
C ASP A 457 43.86 6.26 0.51
N VAL A 458 42.55 6.17 0.74
CA VAL A 458 41.59 5.67 -0.25
C VAL A 458 40.90 6.87 -0.89
N LYS A 459 41.61 7.59 -1.76
CA LYS A 459 40.99 8.52 -2.71
C LYS A 459 41.05 7.94 -4.12
N GLY A 460 39.90 7.44 -4.54
CA GLY A 460 39.52 7.00 -5.88
C GLY A 460 38.01 7.02 -5.96
#